data_AF-W8AZL6-F1
#
_entry.id   AF-W8AZL6-F1
#
_cell.length_a   1.000
_cell.length_b   1.000
_cell.length_c   1.000
_cell.angle_alpha   90.00
_cell.angle_beta   90.00
_cell.angle_gamma   90.00
#
_symmetry.space_group_name_H-M   'P 1'
#
loop_
_entity.id
_entity.type
_entity.pdbx_description
1 polymer ?
#
loop_
_entity_poly.entity_id
_entity_poly.type
_entity_poly.pdbx_seq_one_letter_code
_entity_poly.pdbx_strand_id
1 'polypeptide(L)'
;MMQNHYVNLSDKRSNQLTEIQVTQKQLGIIKQKSLKIDVDLEKQEEATRELEHDIQIYLTKLELLNKKMCNARSQHDAEENECQMEHNELVLKLKDHEMNVLNMEAEIDELQDEIDNYKDLVLDKHRESLSWETKYKLIEETLRWRKDEMSLTSEIGNMKTEIHRMKIRYQQLSRAQEKLAQDLQHGVAHREHIYIAASAKKLAEVKAQRMKTGISTQQKVTDLRNRLKKIQNEISIISDEQLMKVTRDNARICADQKRLNDEIEREKALDEELRRKIDDSLLQKHYNLERIVRKQNRAKSYRRLGVGSTSPKIRSESTLNQLLQKQMEINDNILDVVQHLNTEFPEKKKFFAKITQILRD
;
A
#
# COMPACT_ATOMS: atom_id res chain seq x y z
N MET A 1 -7.10 -158.61 -1.45
CA MET A 1 -7.10 -157.33 -2.22
C MET A 1 -8.12 -156.30 -1.72
N MET A 2 -9.29 -156.68 -1.19
CA MET A 2 -10.32 -155.73 -0.70
C MET A 2 -9.94 -154.96 0.58
N GLN A 3 -9.24 -155.59 1.53
CA GLN A 3 -8.92 -154.97 2.82
C GLN A 3 -7.91 -153.82 2.71
N ASN A 4 -6.91 -153.97 1.83
CA ASN A 4 -5.88 -152.94 1.59
C ASN A 4 -6.45 -151.74 0.80
N HIS A 5 -7.46 -151.97 -0.05
CA HIS A 5 -8.16 -150.89 -0.76
C HIS A 5 -9.03 -150.06 0.20
N TYR A 6 -9.71 -150.71 1.16
CA TYR A 6 -10.53 -150.04 2.18
C TYR A 6 -9.69 -149.20 3.15
N VAL A 7 -8.52 -149.71 3.56
CA VAL A 7 -7.55 -148.95 4.38
C VAL A 7 -7.02 -147.74 3.59
N ASN A 8 -6.62 -147.92 2.33
CA ASN A 8 -6.18 -146.81 1.47
C ASN A 8 -7.29 -145.76 1.20
N LEU A 9 -8.55 -146.17 1.07
CA LEU A 9 -9.70 -145.26 0.95
C LEU A 9 -9.96 -144.52 2.25
N SER A 10 -9.81 -145.18 3.40
CA SER A 10 -9.92 -144.56 4.72
C SER A 10 -8.79 -143.56 4.98
N ASP A 11 -7.55 -143.89 4.61
CA ASP A 11 -6.39 -143.00 4.71
C ASP A 11 -6.54 -141.79 3.77
N LYS A 12 -7.00 -142.00 2.53
CA LYS A 12 -7.35 -140.90 1.62
C LYS A 12 -8.44 -140.00 2.18
N ARG A 13 -9.50 -140.58 2.77
CA ARG A 13 -10.58 -139.82 3.42
C ARG A 13 -10.06 -139.04 4.63
N SER A 14 -9.19 -139.64 5.44
CA SER A 14 -8.54 -138.99 6.58
C SER A 14 -7.67 -137.81 6.12
N ASN A 15 -6.84 -138.01 5.10
CA ASN A 15 -6.00 -136.96 4.52
C ASN A 15 -6.85 -135.82 3.93
N GLN A 16 -7.92 -136.14 3.21
CA GLN A 16 -8.87 -135.14 2.70
C GLN A 16 -9.56 -134.37 3.84
N LEU A 17 -9.94 -135.03 4.93
CA LEU A 17 -10.47 -134.37 6.13
C LEU A 17 -9.45 -133.43 6.77
N THR A 18 -8.17 -133.82 6.84
CA THR A 18 -7.11 -132.95 7.35
C THR A 18 -6.83 -131.76 6.43
N GLU A 19 -6.82 -131.93 5.11
CA GLU A 19 -6.69 -130.83 4.14
C GLU A 19 -7.87 -129.86 4.23
N ILE A 20 -9.11 -130.37 4.38
CA ILE A 20 -10.29 -129.55 4.61
C ILE A 20 -10.14 -128.74 5.90
N GLN A 21 -9.65 -129.34 6.99
CA GLN A 21 -9.42 -128.61 8.24
C GLN A 21 -8.31 -127.55 8.12
N VAL A 22 -7.22 -127.84 7.41
CA VAL A 22 -6.13 -126.88 7.18
C VAL A 22 -6.60 -125.72 6.31
N THR A 23 -7.30 -125.99 5.22
CA THR A 23 -7.87 -124.96 4.33
C THR A 23 -8.92 -124.11 5.04
N GLN A 24 -9.76 -124.70 5.90
CA GLN A 24 -10.70 -123.94 6.75
C GLN A 24 -9.96 -123.00 7.72
N LYS A 25 -8.87 -123.44 8.36
CA LYS A 25 -8.03 -122.58 9.22
C LYS A 25 -7.37 -121.47 8.42
N GLN A 26 -6.80 -121.78 7.26
CA GLN A 26 -6.20 -120.79 6.36
C GLN A 26 -7.23 -119.75 5.89
N LEU A 27 -8.43 -120.19 5.51
CA LEU A 27 -9.54 -119.31 5.16
C LEU A 27 -9.96 -118.41 6.33
N GLY A 28 -9.99 -118.94 7.56
CA GLY A 28 -10.25 -118.15 8.76
C GLY A 28 -9.21 -117.05 8.99
N ILE A 29 -7.92 -117.39 8.86
CA ILE A 29 -6.81 -116.42 8.97
C ILE A 29 -6.90 -115.36 7.88
N ILE A 30 -7.18 -115.75 6.63
CA ILE A 30 -7.32 -114.83 5.50
C ILE A 30 -8.50 -113.88 5.73
N LYS A 31 -9.66 -114.38 6.18
CA LYS A 31 -10.82 -113.55 6.52
C LYS A 31 -10.50 -112.54 7.63
N GLN A 32 -9.79 -112.97 8.67
CA GLN A 32 -9.38 -112.07 9.75
C GLN A 32 -8.38 -111.00 9.27
N LYS A 33 -7.43 -111.36 8.40
CA LYS A 33 -6.50 -110.41 7.77
C LYS A 33 -7.22 -109.43 6.86
N SER A 34 -8.18 -109.90 6.06
CA SER A 34 -9.05 -109.04 5.22
C SER A 34 -9.77 -108.02 6.09
N LEU A 35 -10.46 -108.49 7.14
CA LEU A 35 -11.19 -107.59 8.05
C LEU A 35 -10.27 -106.54 8.70
N LYS A 36 -9.05 -106.93 9.08
CA LYS A 36 -8.08 -105.99 9.64
C LYS A 36 -7.65 -104.94 8.60
N ILE A 37 -7.38 -105.36 7.37
CA ILE A 37 -7.03 -104.46 6.26
C ILE A 37 -8.20 -103.51 5.98
N ASP A 38 -9.43 -104.01 5.95
CA ASP A 38 -10.63 -103.20 5.70
C ASP A 38 -10.80 -102.10 6.77
N VAL A 39 -10.62 -102.46 8.05
CA VAL A 39 -10.65 -101.49 9.16
C VAL A 39 -9.50 -100.48 9.08
N ASP A 40 -8.30 -100.93 8.73
CA ASP A 40 -7.15 -100.03 8.59
C ASP A 40 -7.33 -99.10 7.37
N LEU A 41 -7.94 -99.58 6.28
CA LEU A 41 -8.27 -98.79 5.10
C LEU A 41 -9.31 -97.70 5.42
N GLU A 42 -10.39 -98.06 6.13
CA GLU A 42 -11.43 -97.11 6.54
C GLU A 42 -10.86 -95.99 7.42
N LYS A 43 -9.94 -96.32 8.34
CA LYS A 43 -9.22 -95.30 9.14
C LYS A 43 -8.35 -94.38 8.30
N GLN A 44 -7.65 -94.90 7.30
CA GLN A 44 -6.83 -94.07 6.39
C GLN A 44 -7.71 -93.18 5.51
N GLU A 45 -8.85 -93.68 5.03
CA GLU A 45 -9.82 -92.89 4.28
C GLU A 45 -10.41 -91.76 5.12
N GLU A 46 -10.72 -92.01 6.40
CA GLU A 46 -11.17 -90.98 7.32
C GLU A 46 -10.09 -89.91 7.58
N ALA A 47 -8.85 -90.32 7.86
CA ALA A 47 -7.74 -89.39 8.04
C ALA A 47 -7.46 -88.56 6.76
N THR A 48 -7.62 -89.15 5.58
CA THR A 48 -7.48 -88.44 4.30
C THR A 48 -8.59 -87.39 4.13
N ARG A 49 -9.84 -87.73 4.46
CA ARG A 49 -10.97 -86.78 4.43
C ARG A 49 -10.76 -85.62 5.41
N GLU A 50 -10.23 -85.88 6.60
CA GLU A 50 -9.89 -84.83 7.58
C GLU A 50 -8.80 -83.89 7.06
N LEU A 51 -7.73 -84.44 6.48
CA LEU A 51 -6.65 -83.64 5.89
C LEU A 51 -7.12 -82.79 4.71
N GLU A 52 -7.95 -83.33 3.83
CA GLU A 52 -8.55 -82.58 2.73
C GLU A 52 -9.40 -81.41 3.24
N HIS A 53 -10.18 -81.64 4.30
CA HIS A 53 -10.97 -80.59 4.95
C HIS A 53 -10.08 -79.48 5.53
N ASP A 54 -9.01 -79.85 6.25
CA ASP A 54 -8.05 -78.90 6.81
C ASP A 54 -7.33 -78.08 5.72
N ILE A 55 -6.92 -78.73 4.63
CA ILE A 55 -6.32 -78.06 3.46
C ILE A 55 -7.30 -77.02 2.91
N GLN A 56 -8.57 -77.38 2.74
CA GLN A 56 -9.60 -76.45 2.24
C GLN A 56 -9.73 -75.21 3.17
N ILE A 57 -9.72 -75.43 4.48
CA ILE A 57 -9.75 -74.34 5.48
C ILE A 57 -8.52 -73.44 5.33
N TYR A 58 -7.32 -74.01 5.22
CA TYR A 58 -6.07 -73.24 5.11
C TYR A 58 -5.97 -72.48 3.79
N LEU A 59 -6.43 -73.05 2.68
CA LEU A 59 -6.52 -72.35 1.39
C LEU A 59 -7.43 -71.14 1.49
N THR A 60 -8.62 -71.30 2.09
CA THR A 60 -9.57 -70.20 2.30
C THR A 60 -8.97 -69.09 3.19
N LYS A 61 -8.23 -69.48 4.24
CA LYS A 61 -7.52 -68.51 5.11
C LYS A 61 -6.40 -67.77 4.36
N LEU A 62 -5.63 -68.47 3.52
CA LEU A 62 -4.56 -67.89 2.70
C LEU A 62 -5.12 -66.88 1.70
N GLU A 63 -6.22 -67.19 1.01
CA GLU A 63 -6.89 -66.26 0.10
C GLU A 63 -7.35 -64.99 0.83
N LEU A 64 -7.96 -65.15 2.01
CA LEU A 64 -8.38 -64.02 2.83
C LEU A 64 -7.19 -63.16 3.28
N LEU A 65 -6.07 -63.79 3.66
CA LEU A 65 -4.85 -63.10 4.06
C LEU A 65 -4.25 -62.33 2.88
N ASN A 66 -4.14 -62.96 1.71
CA ASN A 66 -3.65 -62.32 0.48
C ASN A 66 -4.51 -61.12 0.09
N LYS A 67 -5.84 -61.24 0.19
CA LYS A 67 -6.75 -60.12 -0.07
C LYS A 67 -6.52 -58.97 0.90
N LYS A 68 -6.36 -59.26 2.20
CA LYS A 68 -6.03 -58.24 3.21
C LYS A 68 -4.69 -57.57 2.94
N MET A 69 -3.67 -58.33 2.56
CA MET A 69 -2.34 -57.81 2.22
C MET A 69 -2.38 -56.91 0.99
N CYS A 70 -3.10 -57.32 -0.06
CA CYS A 70 -3.27 -56.52 -1.26
C CYS A 70 -3.95 -55.18 -0.95
N ASN A 71 -5.06 -55.22 -0.21
CA ASN A 71 -5.78 -54.01 0.20
C ASN A 71 -4.90 -53.10 1.07
N ALA A 72 -4.18 -53.65 2.04
CA ALA A 72 -3.27 -52.88 2.90
C ALA A 72 -2.15 -52.21 2.09
N ARG A 73 -1.60 -52.90 1.09
CA ARG A 73 -0.59 -52.34 0.20
C ARG A 73 -1.15 -51.22 -0.66
N SER A 74 -2.32 -51.41 -1.28
CA SER A 74 -2.96 -50.35 -2.07
C SER A 74 -3.31 -49.12 -1.22
N GLN A 75 -3.71 -49.32 0.04
CA GLN A 75 -3.96 -48.21 0.96
C GLN A 75 -2.66 -47.49 1.33
N HIS A 76 -1.59 -48.22 1.65
CA HIS A 76 -0.28 -47.64 1.92
C HIS A 76 0.23 -46.81 0.73
N ASP A 77 0.17 -47.36 -0.49
CA ASP A 77 0.62 -46.66 -1.70
C ASP A 77 -0.20 -45.37 -1.94
N ALA A 78 -1.50 -45.36 -1.58
CA ALA A 78 -2.34 -44.17 -1.68
C ALA A 78 -1.94 -43.12 -0.63
N GLU A 79 -1.76 -43.51 0.63
CA GLU A 79 -1.36 -42.63 1.72
C GLU A 79 0.06 -42.05 1.51
N GLU A 80 0.99 -42.85 0.99
CA GLU A 80 2.35 -42.41 0.66
C GLU A 80 2.34 -41.35 -0.47
N ASN A 81 1.54 -41.57 -1.51
CA ASN A 81 1.37 -40.59 -2.59
C ASN A 81 0.74 -39.29 -2.07
N GLU A 82 -0.30 -39.37 -1.24
CA GLU A 82 -0.93 -38.20 -0.62
C GLU A 82 0.08 -37.41 0.22
N CYS A 83 0.85 -38.10 1.08
CA CYS A 83 1.90 -37.49 1.88
C CYS A 83 2.97 -36.80 1.01
N GLN A 84 3.36 -37.41 -0.11
CA GLN A 84 4.33 -36.82 -1.03
C GLN A 84 3.77 -35.58 -1.74
N MET A 85 2.50 -35.59 -2.13
CA MET A 85 1.83 -34.42 -2.71
C MET A 85 1.73 -33.26 -1.71
N GLU A 86 1.30 -33.54 -0.48
CA GLU A 86 1.24 -32.53 0.59
C GLU A 86 2.62 -31.94 0.89
N HIS A 87 3.65 -32.79 0.97
CA HIS A 87 5.02 -32.34 1.19
C HIS A 87 5.48 -31.38 0.09
N ASN A 88 5.25 -31.73 -1.17
CA ASN A 88 5.61 -30.88 -2.31
C ASN A 88 4.85 -29.54 -2.28
N GLU A 89 3.56 -29.55 -1.93
CA GLU A 89 2.77 -28.32 -1.79
C GLU A 89 3.34 -27.41 -0.69
N LEU A 90 3.71 -27.98 0.46
CA LEU A 90 4.33 -27.24 1.56
C LEU A 90 5.69 -26.65 1.15
N VAL A 91 6.50 -27.39 0.41
CA VAL A 91 7.79 -26.92 -0.10
C VAL A 91 7.61 -25.75 -1.08
N LEU A 92 6.63 -25.83 -1.98
CA LEU A 92 6.33 -24.73 -2.91
C LEU A 92 5.86 -23.48 -2.16
N LYS A 93 4.94 -23.63 -1.20
CA LYS A 93 4.48 -22.54 -0.34
C LYS A 93 5.63 -21.90 0.44
N LEU A 94 6.56 -22.71 0.96
CA LEU A 94 7.75 -22.21 1.64
C LEU A 94 8.59 -21.35 0.72
N LYS A 95 8.89 -21.82 -0.50
CA LYS A 95 9.66 -21.05 -1.49
C LYS A 95 8.99 -19.75 -1.90
N ASP A 96 7.67 -19.75 -2.07
CA ASP A 96 6.91 -18.53 -2.36
C ASP A 96 7.00 -17.53 -1.21
N HIS A 97 6.92 -18.00 0.04
CA HIS A 97 7.10 -17.15 1.21
C HIS A 97 8.52 -16.62 1.33
N GLU A 98 9.54 -17.44 1.11
CA GLU A 98 10.95 -17.03 1.08
C GLU A 98 11.20 -15.95 0.02
N MET A 99 10.65 -16.11 -1.19
CA MET A 99 10.76 -15.10 -2.24
C MET A 99 10.06 -13.79 -1.86
N ASN A 100 8.89 -13.86 -1.21
CA ASN A 100 8.21 -12.66 -0.72
C ASN A 100 9.02 -11.94 0.36
N VAL A 101 9.70 -12.66 1.24
CA VAL A 101 10.59 -12.06 2.25
C VAL A 101 11.75 -11.33 1.56
N LEU A 102 12.41 -11.96 0.58
CA LEU A 102 13.51 -11.31 -0.16
C LEU A 102 13.05 -10.04 -0.87
N ASN A 103 11.85 -10.04 -1.46
CA ASN A 103 11.29 -8.85 -2.09
C ASN A 103 11.01 -7.72 -1.08
N MET A 104 10.48 -8.06 0.10
CA MET A 104 10.26 -7.08 1.17
C MET A 104 11.59 -6.53 1.72
N GLU A 105 12.62 -7.37 1.84
CA GLU A 105 13.96 -6.92 2.23
C GLU A 105 14.53 -5.93 1.22
N ALA A 106 14.39 -6.21 -0.08
CA ALA A 106 14.81 -5.29 -1.14
C ALA A 106 14.04 -3.94 -1.08
N GLU A 107 12.73 -3.96 -0.84
CA GLU A 107 11.93 -2.74 -0.69
C GLU A 107 12.36 -1.93 0.56
N ILE A 108 12.71 -2.60 1.65
CA ILE A 108 13.25 -1.94 2.85
C ILE A 108 14.59 -1.27 2.54
N ASP A 109 15.48 -1.93 1.81
CA ASP A 109 16.78 -1.37 1.42
C ASP A 109 16.60 -0.15 0.51
N GLU A 110 15.71 -0.21 -0.48
CA GLU A 110 15.37 0.93 -1.35
C GLU A 110 14.82 2.12 -0.54
N LEU A 111 13.91 1.88 0.40
CA LEU A 111 13.36 2.92 1.28
C LEU A 111 14.44 3.52 2.19
N GLN A 112 15.39 2.71 2.65
CA GLN A 112 16.50 3.19 3.46
C GLN A 112 17.42 4.13 2.66
N ASP A 113 17.73 3.77 1.41
CA ASP A 113 18.49 4.61 0.49
C ASP A 113 17.74 5.93 0.19
N GLU A 114 16.42 5.89 -0.01
CA GLU A 114 15.61 7.10 -0.17
C GLU A 114 15.65 8.01 1.07
N ILE A 115 15.54 7.43 2.27
CA ILE A 115 15.62 8.18 3.54
C ILE A 115 16.96 8.90 3.64
N ASP A 116 18.07 8.22 3.33
CA ASP A 116 19.40 8.82 3.40
C ASP A 116 19.58 9.92 2.35
N ASN A 117 19.05 9.74 1.14
CA ASN A 117 19.01 10.79 0.12
C ASN A 117 18.21 12.03 0.56
N TYR A 118 17.03 11.84 1.16
CA TYR A 118 16.21 12.95 1.67
C TYR A 118 16.87 13.65 2.85
N LYS A 119 17.57 12.91 3.71
CA LYS A 119 18.34 13.49 4.82
C LYS A 119 19.42 14.43 4.31
N ASP A 120 20.17 14.03 3.29
CA ASP A 120 21.19 14.88 2.67
C ASP A 120 20.56 16.12 2.00
N LEU A 121 19.45 15.94 1.28
CA LEU A 121 18.71 17.05 0.68
C LEU A 121 18.24 18.07 1.73
N VAL A 122 17.71 17.61 2.86
CA VAL A 122 17.27 18.47 3.97
C VAL A 122 18.45 19.24 4.56
N LEU A 123 19.59 18.58 4.77
CA LEU A 123 20.80 19.25 5.26
C LEU A 123 21.27 20.36 4.31
N ASP A 124 21.24 20.12 3.01
CA ASP A 124 21.62 21.12 2.00
C ASP A 124 20.63 22.28 1.95
N LYS A 125 19.32 22.02 2.03
CA LYS A 125 18.31 23.08 2.14
C LYS A 125 18.44 23.88 3.42
N HIS A 126 18.82 23.25 4.53
CA HIS A 126 19.07 23.95 5.78
C HIS A 126 20.30 24.88 5.66
N ARG A 127 21.39 24.41 5.04
CA ARG A 127 22.58 25.24 4.75
C ARG A 127 22.23 26.42 3.85
N GLU A 128 21.44 26.19 2.80
CA GLU A 128 20.95 27.24 1.90
C GLU A 128 20.12 28.28 2.66
N SER A 129 19.18 27.83 3.49
CA SER A 129 18.33 28.70 4.30
C SER A 129 19.15 29.57 5.26
N LEU A 130 20.14 28.98 5.94
CA LEU A 130 21.05 29.71 6.83
C LEU A 130 21.89 30.76 6.07
N SER A 131 22.35 30.44 4.86
CA SER A 131 23.03 31.39 3.97
C SER A 131 22.13 32.57 3.61
N TRP A 132 20.86 32.32 3.31
CA TRP A 132 19.91 33.39 3.03
C TRP A 132 19.59 34.24 4.27
N GLU A 133 19.47 33.63 5.43
CA GLU A 133 19.24 34.33 6.70
C GLU A 133 20.42 35.26 7.05
N THR A 134 21.66 34.77 6.90
CA THR A 134 22.86 35.59 7.14
C THR A 134 22.96 36.76 6.16
N LYS A 135 22.68 36.54 4.87
CA LYS A 135 22.62 37.62 3.86
C LYS A 135 21.53 38.64 4.21
N TYR A 136 20.36 38.18 4.62
CA TYR A 136 19.27 39.05 5.02
C TYR A 136 19.65 39.93 6.21
N LYS A 137 20.22 39.33 7.28
CA LYS A 137 20.70 40.08 8.46
C LYS A 137 21.72 41.14 8.08
N LEU A 138 22.68 40.81 7.21
CA LEU A 138 23.67 41.77 6.72
C LEU A 138 23.02 42.94 5.96
N ILE A 139 22.01 42.66 5.13
CA ILE A 139 21.24 43.70 4.43
C ILE A 139 20.47 44.56 5.42
N GLU A 140 19.80 43.96 6.41
CA GLU A 140 19.06 44.70 7.44
C GLU A 140 19.99 45.61 8.25
N GLU A 141 21.14 45.10 8.69
CA GLU A 141 22.16 45.88 9.37
C GLU A 141 22.64 47.03 8.48
N THR A 142 23.08 46.76 7.25
CA THR A 142 23.58 47.83 6.34
C THR A 142 22.52 48.89 6.04
N LEU A 143 21.24 48.52 5.97
CA LEU A 143 20.13 49.47 5.85
C LEU A 143 19.97 50.33 7.12
N ARG A 144 20.09 49.73 8.32
CA ARG A 144 20.09 50.47 9.59
C ARG A 144 21.28 51.44 9.66
N TRP A 145 22.49 50.98 9.39
CA TRP A 145 23.70 51.82 9.33
C TRP A 145 23.52 53.01 8.39
N ARG A 146 23.03 52.76 7.16
CA ARG A 146 22.75 53.83 6.19
C ARG A 146 21.74 54.85 6.74
N LYS A 147 20.66 54.38 7.36
CA LYS A 147 19.61 55.24 7.91
C LYS A 147 20.15 56.11 9.05
N ASP A 148 20.95 55.53 9.94
CA ASP A 148 21.56 56.24 11.06
C ASP A 148 22.56 57.28 10.57
N GLU A 149 23.36 56.96 9.56
CA GLU A 149 24.33 57.87 8.95
C GLU A 149 23.66 59.01 8.16
N MET A 150 22.48 58.78 7.58
CA MET A 150 21.67 59.82 6.92
C MET A 150 20.81 60.65 7.89
N SER A 151 20.74 60.29 9.17
CA SER A 151 19.97 61.03 10.17
C SER A 151 20.48 62.47 10.32
N LEU A 152 19.58 63.40 10.67
CA LEU A 152 19.98 64.78 10.97
C LEU A 152 20.93 64.87 12.18
N THR A 153 20.85 63.90 13.09
CA THR A 153 21.68 63.83 14.29
C THR A 153 23.04 63.18 14.05
N SER A 154 23.29 62.63 12.86
CA SER A 154 24.58 62.06 12.50
C SER A 154 25.62 63.16 12.25
N GLU A 155 26.91 62.81 12.26
CA GLU A 155 27.98 63.74 11.91
C GLU A 155 27.78 64.35 10.52
N ILE A 156 27.39 63.53 9.53
CA ILE A 156 27.09 63.99 8.17
C ILE A 156 25.86 64.92 8.16
N GLY A 157 24.80 64.59 8.93
CA GLY A 157 23.63 65.44 9.10
C GLY A 157 23.99 66.81 9.69
N ASN A 158 24.79 66.80 10.76
CA ASN A 158 25.31 68.00 11.41
C ASN A 158 26.18 68.83 10.45
N MET A 159 27.08 68.19 9.68
CA MET A 159 27.87 68.87 8.66
C MET A 159 26.99 69.49 7.56
N LYS A 160 25.93 68.80 7.11
CA LYS A 160 24.99 69.35 6.11
C LYS A 160 24.25 70.58 6.64
N THR A 161 23.78 70.55 7.89
CA THR A 161 23.12 71.70 8.51
C THR A 161 24.08 72.87 8.73
N GLU A 162 25.34 72.59 9.12
CA GLU A 162 26.41 73.58 9.21
C GLU A 162 26.69 74.23 7.85
N ILE A 163 26.87 73.44 6.78
CA ILE A 163 27.07 73.93 5.42
C ILE A 163 25.89 74.81 4.99
N HIS A 164 24.66 74.41 5.32
CA HIS A 164 23.47 75.23 5.02
C HIS A 164 23.52 76.56 5.79
N ARG A 165 23.88 76.54 7.07
CA ARG A 165 24.05 77.76 7.89
C ARG A 165 25.12 78.68 7.31
N MET A 166 26.27 78.13 6.91
CA MET A 166 27.34 78.89 6.27
C MET A 166 26.89 79.48 4.92
N LYS A 167 26.11 78.75 4.12
CA LYS A 167 25.53 79.27 2.86
C LYS A 167 24.59 80.45 3.12
N ILE A 168 23.74 80.37 4.16
CA ILE A 168 22.87 81.50 4.54
C ILE A 168 23.72 82.70 4.96
N ARG A 169 24.75 82.49 5.80
CA ARG A 169 25.65 83.55 6.23
C ARG A 169 26.40 84.19 5.06
N TYR A 170 26.84 83.38 4.10
CA TYR A 170 27.45 83.86 2.87
C TYR A 170 26.49 84.72 2.05
N GLN A 171 25.23 84.29 1.87
CA GLN A 171 24.21 85.10 1.18
C GLN A 171 23.93 86.43 1.89
N GLN A 172 23.89 86.43 3.23
CA GLN A 172 23.74 87.66 4.02
C GLN A 172 24.94 88.59 3.82
N LEU A 173 26.16 88.06 3.83
CA LEU A 173 27.37 88.83 3.58
C LEU A 173 27.40 89.41 2.17
N SER A 174 27.01 88.61 1.16
CA SER A 174 26.89 89.07 -0.22
C SER A 174 25.88 90.22 -0.36
N ARG A 175 24.73 90.15 0.32
CA ARG A 175 23.76 91.26 0.36
C ARG A 175 24.31 92.50 1.06
N ALA A 176 25.07 92.32 2.14
CA ALA A 176 25.72 93.42 2.84
C ALA A 176 26.81 94.08 1.98
N GLN A 177 27.59 93.29 1.24
CA GLN A 177 28.57 93.77 0.27
C GLN A 177 27.91 94.55 -0.87
N GLU A 178 26.79 94.05 -1.40
CA GLU A 178 26.03 94.74 -2.44
C GLU A 178 25.46 96.07 -1.93
N LYS A 179 24.95 96.09 -0.69
CA LYS A 179 24.55 97.33 -0.02
C LYS A 179 25.71 98.31 0.16
N LEU A 180 26.88 97.84 0.60
CA LEU A 180 28.07 98.67 0.71
C LEU A 180 28.50 99.26 -0.65
N ALA A 181 28.42 98.46 -1.72
CA ALA A 181 28.69 98.94 -3.07
C ALA A 181 27.69 100.03 -3.49
N GLN A 182 26.40 99.86 -3.17
CA GLN A 182 25.38 100.91 -3.39
C GLN A 182 25.66 102.16 -2.55
N ASP A 183 26.02 102.03 -1.28
CA ASP A 183 26.36 103.15 -0.41
C ASP A 183 27.60 103.91 -0.95
N LEU A 184 28.59 103.17 -1.47
CA LEU A 184 29.78 103.75 -2.11
C LEU A 184 29.43 104.47 -3.42
N GLN A 185 28.56 103.88 -4.25
CA GLN A 185 28.00 104.55 -5.43
C GLN A 185 27.25 105.83 -5.04
N HIS A 186 26.45 105.81 -3.97
CA HIS A 186 25.80 106.99 -3.43
C HIS A 186 26.79 108.05 -2.95
N GLY A 187 27.89 107.65 -2.29
CA GLY A 187 28.95 108.56 -1.87
C GLY A 187 29.70 109.21 -3.04
N VAL A 188 29.98 108.44 -4.10
CA VAL A 188 30.53 108.96 -5.36
C VAL A 188 29.53 109.89 -6.03
N ALA A 189 28.26 109.47 -6.17
CA ALA A 189 27.20 110.30 -6.73
C ALA A 189 26.97 111.56 -5.90
N HIS A 190 27.15 111.54 -4.58
CA HIS A 190 27.07 112.73 -3.74
C HIS A 190 28.27 113.67 -3.95
N ARG A 191 29.48 113.14 -4.11
CA ARG A 191 30.66 113.91 -4.55
C ARG A 191 30.47 114.49 -5.94
N GLU A 192 29.96 113.71 -6.89
CA GLU A 192 29.56 114.18 -8.21
C GLU A 192 28.46 115.23 -8.08
N HIS A 193 27.50 115.09 -7.18
CA HIS A 193 26.46 116.08 -6.95
C HIS A 193 27.02 117.35 -6.28
N ILE A 194 28.07 117.27 -5.47
CA ILE A 194 28.81 118.44 -4.96
C ILE A 194 29.62 119.08 -6.09
N TYR A 195 30.27 118.28 -6.93
CA TYR A 195 31.00 118.73 -8.12
C TYR A 195 30.08 119.37 -9.16
N ILE A 196 28.89 118.79 -9.36
CA ILE A 196 27.80 119.29 -10.17
C ILE A 196 27.19 120.50 -9.47
N ALA A 197 27.00 120.56 -8.16
CA ALA A 197 26.53 121.76 -7.46
C ALA A 197 27.54 122.93 -7.55
N ALA A 198 28.84 122.64 -7.59
CA ALA A 198 29.90 123.61 -7.88
C ALA A 198 29.95 124.00 -9.38
N SER A 199 29.59 123.08 -10.27
CA SER A 199 29.59 123.26 -11.74
C SER A 199 28.23 123.72 -12.30
N ALA A 200 27.16 123.70 -11.51
CA ALA A 200 25.78 124.03 -11.84
C ALA A 200 25.37 125.40 -11.26
N LYS A 201 26.30 126.36 -11.30
CA LYS A 201 25.98 127.77 -11.60
C LYS A 201 26.07 128.06 -13.10
N LYS A 202 26.14 127.03 -13.95
CA LYS A 202 26.03 127.12 -15.40
C LYS A 202 25.21 125.96 -15.95
N LEU A 203 24.12 126.35 -16.62
CA LEU A 203 23.19 125.54 -17.41
C LEU A 203 22.27 124.59 -16.64
N ALA A 204 21.10 125.17 -16.32
CA ALA A 204 19.84 124.46 -16.25
C ALA A 204 19.31 124.09 -17.66
N GLU A 205 18.36 123.14 -17.64
CA GLU A 205 17.48 122.64 -18.72
C GLU A 205 17.98 121.45 -19.56
N VAL A 206 17.44 120.24 -19.29
CA VAL A 206 16.29 119.66 -20.02
C VAL A 206 15.84 118.33 -19.38
N LYS A 207 14.53 118.09 -19.45
CA LYS A 207 13.66 117.15 -18.73
C LYS A 207 13.61 115.70 -19.29
N ALA A 208 13.50 114.75 -18.35
CA ALA A 208 12.50 113.66 -18.21
C ALA A 208 12.29 112.56 -19.30
N GLN A 209 12.30 111.27 -18.89
CA GLN A 209 11.14 110.34 -19.00
C GLN A 209 11.33 108.91 -18.40
N ARG A 210 10.35 108.51 -17.57
CA ARG A 210 9.58 107.23 -17.43
C ARG A 210 10.31 105.85 -17.34
N MET A 211 10.11 105.00 -16.32
CA MET A 211 8.94 104.22 -15.79
C MET A 211 8.82 102.76 -16.29
N LYS A 212 8.69 101.83 -15.31
CA LYS A 212 7.97 100.52 -15.27
C LYS A 212 8.60 99.32 -16.00
N THR A 213 8.96 98.21 -15.32
CA THR A 213 8.16 97.18 -14.59
C THR A 213 7.20 96.38 -15.48
N GLY A 214 7.49 95.08 -15.65
CA GLY A 214 6.49 94.05 -15.99
C GLY A 214 6.89 93.08 -17.12
N ILE A 215 7.52 91.94 -16.79
CA ILE A 215 7.63 90.79 -17.71
C ILE A 215 6.56 89.75 -17.37
N SER A 216 5.46 89.90 -18.11
CA SER A 216 4.69 88.91 -18.85
C SER A 216 4.58 87.47 -18.33
N THR A 217 3.35 87.16 -17.94
CA THR A 217 2.69 85.87 -17.75
C THR A 217 2.80 84.85 -18.90
N GLN A 218 3.41 85.19 -20.05
CA GLN A 218 3.56 84.29 -21.20
C GLN A 218 4.48 83.08 -20.91
N GLN A 219 5.58 83.26 -20.18
CA GLN A 219 6.55 82.18 -19.89
C GLN A 219 5.98 81.09 -18.96
N LYS A 220 5.10 81.47 -18.02
CA LYS A 220 4.44 80.51 -17.13
C LYS A 220 3.42 79.62 -17.86
N VAL A 221 2.78 80.15 -18.91
CA VAL A 221 1.79 79.39 -19.71
C VAL A 221 2.49 78.36 -20.61
N THR A 222 3.66 78.70 -21.16
CA THR A 222 4.47 77.75 -21.96
C THR A 222 5.07 76.64 -21.11
N ASP A 223 5.53 76.94 -19.89
CA ASP A 223 6.05 75.92 -18.98
C ASP A 223 4.98 74.94 -18.51
N LEU A 224 3.77 75.43 -18.21
CA LEU A 224 2.64 74.57 -17.83
C LEU A 224 2.19 73.65 -18.97
N ARG A 225 2.18 74.13 -20.23
CA ARG A 225 1.88 73.29 -21.40
C ARG A 225 2.92 72.19 -21.62
N ASN A 226 4.20 72.51 -21.45
CA ASN A 226 5.27 71.51 -21.57
C ASN A 226 5.22 70.47 -20.46
N ARG A 227 4.84 70.86 -19.24
CA ARG A 227 4.62 69.94 -18.12
C ARG A 227 3.42 69.03 -18.34
N LEU A 228 2.32 69.57 -18.87
CA LEU A 228 1.12 68.80 -19.18
C LEU A 228 1.40 67.74 -20.27
N LYS A 229 2.18 68.09 -21.30
CA LYS A 229 2.60 67.15 -22.35
C LYS A 229 3.52 66.03 -21.83
N LYS A 230 4.42 66.34 -20.90
CA LYS A 230 5.27 65.32 -20.22
C LYS A 230 4.43 64.38 -19.37
N ILE A 231 3.53 64.91 -18.54
CA ILE A 231 2.63 64.11 -17.72
C ILE A 231 1.74 63.21 -18.59
N GLN A 232 1.26 63.71 -19.72
CA GLN A 232 0.40 62.94 -20.63
C GLN A 232 1.17 61.79 -21.32
N ASN A 233 2.43 62.02 -21.69
CA ASN A 233 3.29 60.97 -22.23
C ASN A 233 3.69 59.93 -21.16
N GLU A 234 3.99 60.37 -19.94
CA GLU A 234 4.28 59.49 -18.80
C GLU A 234 3.06 58.63 -18.45
N ILE A 235 1.85 59.21 -18.45
CA ILE A 235 0.60 58.45 -18.24
C ILE A 235 0.40 57.39 -19.32
N SER A 236 0.65 57.72 -20.60
CA SER A 236 0.48 56.76 -21.70
C SER A 236 1.48 55.60 -21.66
N ILE A 237 2.73 55.87 -21.30
CA ILE A 237 3.77 54.83 -21.21
C ILE A 237 3.51 53.94 -19.98
N ILE A 238 3.18 54.54 -18.84
CA ILE A 238 2.87 53.81 -17.61
C ILE A 238 1.60 52.97 -17.80
N SER A 239 0.56 53.48 -18.47
CA SER A 239 -0.66 52.72 -18.70
C SER A 239 -0.41 51.49 -19.56
N ASP A 240 0.34 51.61 -20.66
CA ASP A 240 0.55 50.49 -21.59
C ASP A 240 1.49 49.42 -21.03
N GLU A 241 2.60 49.81 -20.37
CA GLU A 241 3.53 48.84 -19.77
C GLU A 241 2.91 48.12 -18.57
N GLN A 242 2.18 48.84 -17.71
CA GLN A 242 1.50 48.23 -16.57
C GLN A 242 0.35 47.34 -17.02
N LEU A 243 -0.46 47.75 -18.00
CA LEU A 243 -1.53 46.92 -18.55
C LEU A 243 -0.97 45.66 -19.20
N MET A 244 0.11 45.74 -19.97
CA MET A 244 0.75 44.56 -20.55
C MET A 244 1.30 43.62 -19.48
N LYS A 245 1.93 44.15 -18.42
CA LYS A 245 2.44 43.33 -17.32
C LYS A 245 1.30 42.61 -16.59
N VAL A 246 0.25 43.34 -16.21
CA VAL A 246 -0.94 42.77 -15.54
C VAL A 246 -1.61 41.73 -16.42
N THR A 247 -1.68 41.95 -17.74
CA THR A 247 -2.27 40.97 -18.68
C THR A 247 -1.44 39.69 -18.75
N ARG A 248 -0.10 39.78 -18.79
CA ARG A 248 0.78 38.61 -18.76
C ARG A 248 0.70 37.87 -17.43
N ASP A 249 0.70 38.60 -16.32
CA ASP A 249 0.59 38.03 -14.98
C ASP A 249 -0.75 37.31 -14.81
N ASN A 250 -1.87 37.91 -15.27
CA ASN A 250 -3.17 37.24 -15.32
C ASN A 250 -3.16 35.98 -16.19
N ALA A 251 -2.56 36.03 -17.38
CA ALA A 251 -2.47 34.85 -18.25
C ALA A 251 -1.69 33.71 -17.58
N ARG A 252 -0.61 34.05 -16.86
CA ARG A 252 0.19 33.08 -16.09
C ARG A 252 -0.62 32.50 -14.93
N ILE A 253 -1.30 33.34 -14.14
CA ILE A 253 -2.15 32.89 -13.03
C ILE A 253 -3.26 31.96 -13.55
N CYS A 254 -3.91 32.31 -14.65
CA CYS A 254 -4.91 31.45 -15.28
C CYS A 254 -4.35 30.09 -15.72
N ALA A 255 -3.12 30.05 -16.24
CA ALA A 255 -2.46 28.80 -16.61
C ALA A 255 -2.11 27.95 -15.39
N ASP A 256 -1.55 28.58 -14.34
CA ASP A 256 -1.23 27.91 -13.08
C ASP A 256 -2.50 27.37 -12.38
N GLN A 257 -3.60 28.12 -12.41
CA GLN A 257 -4.88 27.70 -11.86
C GLN A 257 -5.46 26.49 -12.60
N LYS A 258 -5.35 26.45 -13.93
CA LYS A 258 -5.75 25.27 -14.72
C LYS A 258 -4.91 24.05 -14.36
N ARG A 259 -3.57 24.20 -14.33
CA ARG A 259 -2.67 23.10 -13.95
C ARG A 259 -2.98 22.55 -12.56
N LEU A 260 -3.19 23.44 -11.59
CA LEU A 260 -3.51 23.04 -10.22
C LEU A 260 -4.87 22.33 -10.13
N ASN A 261 -5.88 22.79 -10.88
CA ASN A 261 -7.15 22.09 -10.96
C ASN A 261 -7.01 20.68 -11.57
N ASP A 262 -6.19 20.53 -12.62
CA ASP A 262 -5.93 19.23 -13.24
C ASP A 262 -5.14 18.30 -12.30
N GLU A 263 -4.26 18.83 -11.46
CA GLU A 263 -3.59 18.08 -10.38
C GLU A 263 -4.60 17.65 -9.30
N ILE A 264 -5.48 18.54 -8.87
CA ILE A 264 -6.53 18.23 -7.87
C ILE A 264 -7.47 17.13 -8.38
N GLU A 265 -7.90 17.18 -9.64
CA GLU A 265 -8.76 16.14 -10.20
C GLU A 265 -8.05 14.79 -10.33
N ARG A 266 -6.75 14.79 -10.67
CA ARG A 266 -5.95 13.55 -10.66
C ARG A 266 -5.82 12.97 -9.26
N GLU A 267 -5.53 13.79 -8.26
CA GLU A 267 -5.44 13.35 -6.86
C GLU A 267 -6.78 12.82 -6.33
N LYS A 268 -7.91 13.46 -6.67
CA LYS A 268 -9.25 12.94 -6.32
C LYS A 268 -9.51 11.58 -6.93
N ALA A 269 -9.15 11.37 -8.20
CA ALA A 269 -9.33 10.08 -8.87
C ALA A 269 -8.47 8.99 -8.21
N LEU A 270 -7.24 9.33 -7.80
CA LEU A 270 -6.36 8.43 -7.05
C LEU A 270 -6.91 8.11 -5.65
N ASP A 271 -7.43 9.10 -4.91
CA ASP A 271 -8.06 8.88 -3.61
C ASP A 271 -9.29 7.96 -3.72
N GLU A 272 -10.14 8.15 -4.73
CA GLU A 272 -11.29 7.28 -4.98
C GLU A 272 -10.89 5.84 -5.32
N GLU A 273 -9.82 5.64 -6.10
CA GLU A 273 -9.27 4.32 -6.40
C GLU A 273 -8.70 3.65 -5.14
N LEU A 274 -7.92 4.39 -4.35
CA LEU A 274 -7.37 3.88 -3.08
C LEU A 274 -8.47 3.51 -2.09
N ARG A 275 -9.52 4.32 -1.96
CA ARG A 275 -10.69 4.00 -1.13
C ARG A 275 -11.36 2.71 -1.58
N ARG A 276 -11.55 2.50 -2.88
CA ARG A 276 -12.11 1.25 -3.43
C ARG A 276 -11.23 0.05 -3.08
N LYS A 277 -9.90 0.16 -3.26
CA LYS A 277 -8.96 -0.92 -2.90
C LYS A 277 -8.98 -1.24 -1.40
N ILE A 278 -9.07 -0.23 -0.54
CA ILE A 278 -9.20 -0.41 0.91
C ILE A 278 -10.49 -1.16 1.24
N ASP A 279 -11.61 -0.77 0.62
CA ASP A 279 -12.90 -1.43 0.84
C ASP A 279 -12.88 -2.91 0.43
N ASP A 280 -12.34 -3.21 -0.75
CA ASP A 280 -12.20 -4.59 -1.25
C ASP A 280 -11.30 -5.43 -0.33
N SER A 281 -10.19 -4.85 0.14
CA SER A 281 -9.27 -5.50 1.07
C SER A 281 -9.93 -5.77 2.43
N LEU A 282 -10.74 -4.83 2.94
CA LEU A 282 -11.50 -5.01 4.17
C LEU A 282 -12.57 -6.10 4.05
N LEU A 283 -13.24 -6.17 2.89
CA LEU A 283 -14.21 -7.23 2.59
C LEU A 283 -13.53 -8.60 2.55
N GLN A 284 -12.38 -8.71 1.88
CA GLN A 284 -11.60 -9.95 1.82
C GLN A 284 -11.06 -10.37 3.19
N LYS A 285 -10.58 -9.43 4.01
CA LYS A 285 -10.15 -9.68 5.39
C LYS A 285 -11.29 -10.25 6.22
N HIS A 286 -12.49 -9.67 6.11
CA HIS A 286 -13.68 -10.12 6.81
C HIS A 286 -14.07 -11.54 6.39
N TYR A 287 -14.10 -11.82 5.09
CA TYR A 287 -14.37 -13.16 4.57
C TYR A 287 -13.39 -14.21 5.09
N ASN A 288 -12.09 -13.91 5.05
CA ASN A 288 -11.06 -14.80 5.56
C ASN A 288 -11.22 -15.06 7.07
N LEU A 289 -11.55 -14.03 7.85
CA LEU A 289 -11.79 -14.16 9.28
C LEU A 289 -12.97 -15.10 9.55
N GLU A 290 -14.11 -14.89 8.90
CA GLU A 290 -15.30 -15.74 9.05
C GLU A 290 -15.01 -17.21 8.69
N ARG A 291 -14.27 -17.43 7.60
CA ARG A 291 -13.86 -18.77 7.19
C ARG A 291 -12.97 -19.45 8.23
N ILE A 292 -12.03 -18.70 8.82
CA ILE A 292 -11.18 -19.20 9.92
C ILE A 292 -12.03 -19.53 11.14
N VAL A 293 -12.95 -18.63 11.56
CA VAL A 293 -13.83 -18.85 12.71
C VAL A 293 -14.70 -20.09 12.51
N ARG A 294 -15.28 -20.28 11.31
CA ARG A 294 -16.04 -21.50 10.95
C ARG A 294 -15.19 -22.76 11.08
N LYS A 295 -13.98 -22.77 10.52
CA LYS A 295 -13.04 -23.91 10.63
C LYS A 295 -12.64 -24.19 12.09
N GLN A 296 -12.33 -23.16 12.87
CA GLN A 296 -11.98 -23.29 14.28
C GLN A 296 -13.15 -23.84 15.11
N ASN A 297 -14.37 -23.36 14.86
CA ASN A 297 -15.58 -23.85 15.53
C ASN A 297 -15.85 -25.31 15.18
N ARG A 298 -15.69 -25.68 13.90
CA ARG A 298 -15.78 -27.08 13.45
C ARG A 298 -14.73 -27.97 14.12
N ALA A 299 -13.48 -27.52 14.19
CA ALA A 299 -12.41 -28.25 14.89
C ALA A 299 -12.67 -28.38 16.41
N LYS A 300 -13.21 -27.35 17.07
CA LYS A 300 -13.65 -27.42 18.48
C LYS A 300 -14.78 -28.44 18.66
N SER A 301 -15.74 -28.50 17.74
CA SER A 301 -16.82 -29.49 17.77
C SER A 301 -16.30 -30.92 17.57
N TYR A 302 -15.37 -31.16 16.64
CA TYR A 302 -14.73 -32.48 16.49
C TYR A 302 -13.93 -32.89 17.73
N ARG A 303 -13.19 -31.98 18.36
CA ARG A 303 -12.51 -32.26 19.63
C ARG A 303 -13.50 -32.68 20.73
N ARG A 304 -14.65 -32.01 20.85
CA ARG A 304 -15.70 -32.37 21.82
C ARG A 304 -16.32 -33.75 21.55
N LEU A 305 -16.49 -34.11 20.28
CA LEU A 305 -16.92 -35.46 19.88
C LEU A 305 -15.87 -36.52 20.23
N GLY A 306 -14.58 -36.24 19.96
CA GLY A 306 -13.48 -37.17 20.23
C GLY A 306 -13.23 -37.47 21.72
N VAL A 307 -13.48 -36.50 22.60
CA VAL A 307 -13.38 -36.66 24.07
C VAL A 307 -14.63 -37.36 24.65
N GLY A 308 -15.64 -37.67 23.83
CA GLY A 308 -16.88 -38.32 24.28
C GLY A 308 -17.83 -37.41 25.07
N SER A 309 -17.51 -36.12 25.20
CA SER A 309 -18.31 -35.13 25.95
C SER A 309 -19.64 -34.77 25.29
N THR A 310 -19.83 -35.11 24.01
CA THR A 310 -21.05 -34.83 23.25
C THR A 310 -21.36 -35.99 22.32
N SER A 311 -22.60 -36.49 22.35
CA SER A 311 -23.07 -37.51 21.40
C SER A 311 -23.51 -36.88 20.08
N PRO A 312 -23.31 -37.54 18.92
CA PRO A 312 -23.86 -37.08 17.65
C PRO A 312 -25.39 -36.94 17.73
N LYS A 313 -25.91 -35.74 17.48
CA LYS A 313 -27.35 -35.43 17.58
C LYS A 313 -28.19 -36.00 16.42
N ILE A 314 -27.55 -36.33 15.30
CA ILE A 314 -28.23 -36.77 14.06
C ILE A 314 -27.59 -38.10 13.65
N ARG A 315 -28.41 -39.15 13.51
CA ARG A 315 -27.97 -40.52 13.19
C ARG A 315 -28.46 -41.03 11.83
N SER A 316 -29.38 -40.32 11.17
CA SER A 316 -29.92 -40.67 9.85
C SER A 316 -29.51 -39.62 8.82
N GLU A 317 -28.97 -40.10 7.69
CA GLU A 317 -28.58 -39.27 6.54
C GLU A 317 -29.78 -38.52 5.95
N SER A 318 -30.97 -39.14 5.95
CA SER A 318 -32.20 -38.50 5.49
C SER A 318 -32.55 -37.24 6.31
N THR A 319 -32.43 -37.32 7.64
CA THR A 319 -32.68 -36.18 8.54
C THR A 319 -31.62 -35.09 8.40
N LEU A 320 -30.36 -35.46 8.12
CA LEU A 320 -29.29 -34.51 7.83
C LEU A 320 -29.57 -33.72 6.54
N ASN A 321 -29.97 -34.41 5.47
CA ASN A 321 -30.28 -33.79 4.18
C ASN A 321 -31.48 -32.84 4.29
N GLN A 322 -32.52 -33.20 5.04
CA GLN A 322 -33.65 -32.30 5.32
C GLN A 322 -33.25 -31.04 6.08
N LEU A 323 -32.34 -31.14 7.05
CA LEU A 323 -31.83 -29.99 7.79
C LEU A 323 -30.94 -29.10 6.92
N LEU A 324 -30.10 -29.71 6.06
CA LEU A 324 -29.28 -28.99 5.10
C LEU A 324 -30.16 -28.18 4.13
N GLN A 325 -31.19 -28.82 3.58
CA GLN A 325 -32.12 -28.18 2.65
C GLN A 325 -32.87 -27.01 3.31
N LYS A 326 -33.38 -27.19 4.54
CA LYS A 326 -33.98 -26.09 5.31
C LYS A 326 -32.99 -24.95 5.56
N GLN A 327 -31.72 -25.26 5.83
CA GLN A 327 -30.70 -24.23 6.03
C GLN A 327 -30.41 -23.46 4.73
N MET A 328 -30.39 -24.14 3.58
CA MET A 328 -30.25 -23.49 2.28
C MET A 328 -31.43 -22.56 1.98
N GLU A 329 -32.67 -23.03 2.21
CA GLU A 329 -33.87 -22.21 2.06
C GLU A 329 -33.83 -20.96 2.96
N ILE A 330 -33.36 -21.09 4.20
CA ILE A 330 -33.18 -19.95 5.10
C ILE A 330 -32.12 -18.99 4.55
N ASN A 331 -30.99 -19.49 4.06
CA ASN A 331 -29.93 -18.66 3.49
C ASN A 331 -30.42 -17.89 2.25
N ASP A 332 -31.19 -18.54 1.38
CA ASP A 332 -31.78 -17.92 0.19
C ASP A 332 -32.77 -16.81 0.57
N ASN A 333 -33.66 -17.08 1.53
CA ASN A 333 -34.57 -16.06 2.06
C ASN A 333 -33.81 -14.86 2.65
N ILE A 334 -32.72 -15.09 3.39
CA ILE A 334 -31.91 -14.00 3.94
C ILE A 334 -31.18 -13.25 2.83
N LEU A 335 -30.68 -13.94 1.79
CA LEU A 335 -30.07 -13.30 0.63
C LEU A 335 -31.07 -12.38 -0.09
N ASP A 336 -32.31 -12.81 -0.24
CA ASP A 336 -33.37 -11.98 -0.83
C ASP A 336 -33.65 -10.75 0.03
N VAL A 337 -33.76 -10.90 1.35
CA VAL A 337 -33.91 -9.77 2.28
C VAL A 337 -32.73 -8.80 2.16
N VAL A 338 -31.49 -9.32 2.09
CA VAL A 338 -30.29 -8.50 1.93
C VAL A 338 -30.28 -7.76 0.59
N GLN A 339 -30.77 -8.38 -0.49
CA GLN A 339 -30.92 -7.71 -1.79
C GLN A 339 -31.91 -6.55 -1.72
N HIS A 340 -33.08 -6.76 -1.10
CA HIS A 340 -34.07 -5.69 -0.90
C HIS A 340 -33.51 -4.55 -0.04
N LEU A 341 -32.82 -4.87 1.06
CA LEU A 341 -32.16 -3.87 1.90
C LEU A 341 -31.05 -3.12 1.17
N ASN A 342 -30.36 -3.77 0.22
CA ASN A 342 -29.32 -3.14 -0.58
C ASN A 342 -29.91 -2.15 -1.60
N THR A 343 -31.12 -2.39 -2.09
CA THR A 343 -31.86 -1.44 -2.94
C THR A 343 -32.44 -0.28 -2.15
N GLU A 344 -32.95 -0.53 -0.94
CA GLU A 344 -33.54 0.50 -0.07
C GLU A 344 -32.49 1.40 0.60
N PHE A 345 -31.31 0.85 0.91
CA PHE A 345 -30.24 1.57 1.59
C PHE A 345 -28.89 1.46 0.85
N PRO A 346 -28.72 2.17 -0.29
CA PRO A 346 -27.48 2.15 -1.07
C PRO A 346 -26.26 2.60 -0.26
N GLU A 347 -26.48 3.52 0.69
CA GLU A 347 -25.50 4.03 1.67
C GLU A 347 -24.77 2.90 2.42
N LYS A 348 -25.46 1.77 2.64
CA LYS A 348 -25.00 0.63 3.43
C LYS A 348 -24.59 -0.57 2.58
N LYS A 349 -24.44 -0.42 1.27
CA LYS A 349 -24.06 -1.49 0.34
C LYS A 349 -22.81 -2.27 0.79
N LYS A 350 -21.83 -1.58 1.36
CA LYS A 350 -20.60 -2.20 1.91
C LYS A 350 -20.87 -3.15 3.08
N PHE A 351 -21.82 -2.80 3.94
CA PHE A 351 -22.22 -3.65 5.06
C PHE A 351 -22.94 -4.90 4.56
N PHE A 352 -23.86 -4.74 3.60
CA PHE A 352 -24.58 -5.87 3.02
C PHE A 352 -23.69 -6.82 2.22
N ALA A 353 -22.66 -6.30 1.52
CA ALA A 353 -21.69 -7.13 0.81
C ALA A 353 -21.00 -8.15 1.72
N LYS A 354 -20.68 -7.77 2.96
CA LYS A 354 -20.10 -8.67 3.98
C LYS A 354 -21.04 -9.83 4.32
N ILE A 355 -22.34 -9.55 4.43
CA ILE A 355 -23.35 -10.56 4.76
C ILE A 355 -23.57 -11.50 3.58
N THR A 356 -23.68 -10.95 2.36
CA THR A 356 -23.84 -11.75 1.13
C THR A 356 -22.70 -12.74 0.93
N GLN A 357 -21.45 -12.35 1.21
CA GLN A 357 -20.29 -13.22 1.05
C GLN A 357 -20.27 -14.36 2.07
N ILE A 358 -20.84 -14.16 3.27
CA ILE A 358 -20.98 -15.21 4.29
C ILE A 358 -22.07 -16.21 3.91
N LEU A 359 -23.19 -15.75 3.36
CA LEU A 359 -24.36 -16.58 3.09
C LEU A 359 -24.22 -17.48 1.85
N ARG A 360 -23.32 -17.12 0.92
CA ARG A 360 -23.00 -17.91 -0.28
C ARG A 360 -22.04 -19.08 -0.04
N ASP A 361 -21.29 -19.05 1.06
CA ASP A 361 -20.42 -20.13 1.55
C ASP A 361 -21.16 -20.99 2.58
#